data_AF-A0A3D4S8F0-F1
#
_entry.id   AF-A0A3D4S8F0-F1
#
_cell.length_a   1.000
_cell.length_b   1.000
_cell.length_c   1.000
_cell.angle_alpha   90.00
_cell.angle_beta   90.00
_cell.angle_gamma   90.00
#
_symmetry.space_group_name_H-M   'P 1'
#
loop_
_entity.id
_entity.type
_entity.pdbx_description
1 polymer ?
#
loop_
_entity_poly.entity_id
_entity_poly.type
_entity_poly.pdbx_seq_one_letter_code
_entity_poly.pdbx_strand_id
1 'polypeptide(L)' 'MGVPITFLDKYNPDQFEIIGHEHDLNGNGGDGVERGQFEVNGKGKFKRILIRRRKSED' A
#
# COMPACT_ATOMS: atom_id res chain seq x y z
N MET A 1 -4.48 -13.03 -9.68
CA MET A 1 -5.46 -13.23 -8.59
C MET A 1 -5.39 -12.03 -7.67
N GLY A 2 -6.52 -11.46 -7.24
CA GLY A 2 -6.52 -10.41 -6.24
C GLY A 2 -6.20 -11.01 -4.88
N VAL A 3 -5.08 -10.62 -4.30
CA VAL A 3 -4.64 -11.11 -2.98
C VAL A 3 -5.17 -10.14 -1.93
N PRO A 4 -5.96 -10.60 -0.93
CA PRO A 4 -6.40 -9.74 0.16
C PRO A 4 -5.21 -9.12 0.89
N ILE A 5 -5.32 -7.86 1.33
CA ILE A 5 -4.25 -7.21 2.12
C ILE A 5 -3.86 -8.01 3.36
N THR A 6 -4.82 -8.73 3.96
CA THR A 6 -4.63 -9.62 5.10
C THR A 6 -3.70 -10.80 4.80
N PHE A 7 -3.47 -11.13 3.53
CA PHE A 7 -2.50 -12.16 3.15
C PHE A 7 -1.06 -11.70 3.41
N LEU A 8 -0.73 -10.45 3.08
CA LEU A 8 0.59 -9.87 3.34
C LEU A 8 0.89 -9.90 4.85
N ASP A 9 -0.10 -9.51 5.65
CA ASP A 9 -0.03 -9.52 7.11
C ASP A 9 0.06 -10.94 7.70
N LYS A 10 -0.64 -11.91 7.12
CA LYS A 10 -0.63 -13.29 7.61
C LYS A 10 0.63 -14.07 7.27
N TYR A 11 1.20 -13.88 6.08
CA TYR A 11 2.26 -14.74 5.55
C TYR A 11 3.64 -14.08 5.52
N ASN A 12 3.73 -12.74 5.53
CA ASN A 12 5.01 -12.02 5.45
C ASN A 12 5.10 -10.81 6.41
N PRO A 13 4.56 -10.87 7.66
CA PRO A 13 4.52 -9.70 8.55
C PRO A 13 5.92 -9.20 8.95
N ASP A 14 6.88 -10.12 9.05
CA ASP A 14 8.26 -9.82 9.44
C ASP A 14 9.10 -9.27 8.29
N GLN A 15 8.61 -9.38 7.05
CA GLN A 15 9.36 -8.93 5.87
C GLN A 15 8.94 -7.54 5.41
N PHE A 16 7.69 -7.14 5.62
CA PHE A 16 7.16 -5.89 5.10
C PHE A 16 6.35 -5.12 6.15
N GLU A 17 6.42 -3.80 6.05
CA GLU A 17 5.60 -2.83 6.79
C GLU A 17 4.70 -2.10 5.80
N ILE A 18 3.42 -1.93 6.14
CA ILE A 18 2.49 -1.09 5.38
C ILE A 18 2.68 0.36 5.82
N ILE A 19 2.98 1.23 4.87
CA ILE A 19 3.31 2.65 5.12
C ILE A 19 2.11 3.55 4.86
N GLY A 20 1.27 3.22 3.89
CA GLY A 20 0.15 4.07 3.48
C GLY A 20 -0.44 3.62 2.14
N HIS A 21 -1.11 4.54 1.46
CA HIS A 21 -1.65 4.33 0.11
C HIS A 21 -1.52 5.58 -0.76
N GLU A 22 -1.95 5.54 -2.01
CA GLU A 22 -1.69 6.60 -2.97
C GLU A 22 -2.30 7.98 -2.64
N HIS A 23 -3.23 8.04 -1.69
CA HIS A 23 -3.85 9.29 -1.20
C HIS A 23 -3.35 9.69 0.20
N ASP A 24 -2.54 8.85 0.85
CA ASP A 24 -1.99 9.08 2.17
C ASP A 24 -0.67 8.31 2.27
N LEU A 25 0.42 8.99 1.99
CA LEU A 25 1.72 8.33 1.85
C LEU A 25 2.27 7.77 3.16
N ASN A 26 1.74 8.20 4.30
CA ASN A 26 2.28 7.87 5.63
C ASN A 26 1.24 7.25 6.57
N GLY A 27 0.02 6.99 6.10
CA GLY A 27 -1.05 6.41 6.91
C GLY A 27 -1.56 7.34 8.01
N ASN A 28 -1.36 8.65 7.87
CA ASN A 28 -1.69 9.67 8.87
C ASN A 28 -2.76 10.67 8.41
N GLY A 29 -3.46 10.37 7.30
CA GLY A 29 -4.44 11.25 6.68
C GLY A 29 -3.82 12.45 5.95
N GLY A 30 -2.52 12.41 5.67
CA GLY A 30 -1.79 13.46 4.97
C GLY A 30 -1.94 13.42 3.45
N ASP A 31 -1.14 14.21 2.75
CA ASP A 31 -1.20 14.31 1.30
C ASP A 31 -0.78 13.02 0.58
N GLY A 32 -1.42 12.78 -0.56
CA GLY A 32 -1.13 11.69 -1.49
C GLY A 32 -0.33 12.13 -2.70
N VAL A 33 -0.17 11.19 -3.65
CA VAL A 33 0.35 11.51 -4.99
C VAL A 33 -0.80 12.06 -5.85
N GLU A 34 -0.62 13.25 -6.41
CA GLU A 34 -1.56 13.80 -7.38
C GLU A 34 -1.68 12.83 -8.58
N ARG A 35 -2.91 12.46 -8.94
CA ARG A 35 -3.20 11.42 -9.98
C ARG A 35 -2.52 10.07 -9.70
N GLY A 36 -2.26 9.76 -8.42
CA GLY A 36 -1.68 8.49 -7.99
C GLY A 36 -2.62 7.28 -8.12
N GLN A 37 -3.91 7.51 -8.38
CA GLN A 37 -4.91 6.46 -8.44
C GLN A 37 -4.84 5.67 -9.76
N PHE A 38 -4.98 4.34 -9.68
CA PHE A 38 -5.25 3.54 -10.87
C PHE A 38 -6.71 3.70 -11.28
N GLU A 39 -6.92 4.38 -12.39
CA GLU A 39 -8.22 4.55 -12.99
C GLU A 39 -8.42 3.55 -14.13
N VAL A 40 -9.60 2.94 -14.16
CA VAL A 40 -10.08 2.16 -15.31
C VAL A 40 -11.30 2.91 -15.84
N ASN A 41 -11.21 3.40 -17.08
CA ASN A 41 -12.24 4.25 -17.70
C ASN A 41 -12.59 5.51 -16.88
N GLY A 42 -11.57 6.20 -16.35
CA GLY A 42 -11.75 7.41 -15.54
C GLY A 42 -12.36 7.17 -14.16
N LYS A 43 -12.44 5.91 -13.72
CA LYS A 43 -12.95 5.53 -12.40
C LYS A 43 -11.86 4.83 -11.60
N GLY A 44 -11.56 5.39 -10.44
CA GLY A 44 -10.66 4.79 -9.46
C GLY A 44 -11.20 3.46 -8.95
N LYS A 45 -10.68 2.34 -9.50
CA LYS A 45 -11.19 0.99 -9.20
C LYS A 45 -10.30 0.23 -8.21
N PHE A 46 -9.03 0.59 -8.14
CA PHE A 46 -8.04 -0.08 -7.30
C PHE A 46 -7.26 0.95 -6.47
N LYS A 47 -6.89 0.54 -5.26
CA LYS A 47 -5.99 1.26 -4.36
C LYS A 47 -4.59 0.67 -4.44
N ARG A 48 -3.56 1.49 -4.27
CA ARG A 48 -2.16 1.06 -4.17
C ARG A 48 -1.74 1.18 -2.72
N ILE A 49 -1.32 0.08 -2.13
CA ILE A 49 -0.65 0.09 -0.84
C ILE A 49 0.84 0.37 -1.05
N LEU A 50 1.41 1.20 -0.18
CA LEU A 50 2.84 1.44 -0.09
C LEU A 50 3.39 0.49 0.98
N ILE A 51 4.37 -0.32 0.60
CA ILE A 51 5.04 -1.24 1.51
C ILE A 51 6.54 -0.95 1.55
N ARG A 52 7.13 -1.15 2.72
CA ARG A 52 8.58 -1.07 2.92
C ARG A 52 9.08 -2.41 3.40
N ARG A 53 10.20 -2.89 2.86
CA ARG A 53 10.90 -4.06 3.41
C ARG A 53 11.43 -3.69 4.80
N ARG A 54 11.14 -4.50 5.83
CA ARG A 54 11.79 -4.36 7.13
C ARG A 54 13.30 -4.57 6.93
N LYS A 55 14.12 -3.72 7.56
CA LYS A 55 15.56 -3.99 7.62
C LYS A 55 15.74 -5.20 8.53
N SER A 56 16.42 -6.23 8.04
CA SER A 56 16.94 -7.26 8.93
C SER A 56 17.99 -6.57 9.81
N GLU A 57 17.86 -6.70 11.13
CA GLU A 57 18.99 -6.47 12.02
C GLU A 57 20.01 -7.57 11.70
N ASP A 58 21.18 -7.18 11.19
CA ASP A 58 22.35 -8.04 11.08
C ASP A 58 23.09 -8.08 12.42
#